data_AF-A0A7G2LX04-F1
#
_entry.id   AF-A0A7G2LX04-F1
#
_cell.length_a   1.000
_cell.length_b   1.000
_cell.length_c   1.000
_cell.angle_alpha   90.00
_cell.angle_beta   90.00
_cell.angle_gamma   90.00
#
_symmetry.space_group_name_H-M   'P 1'
#
loop_
_entity.id
_entity.type
_entity.pdbx_description
1 polymer ?
#
loop_
_entity_poly.entity_id
_entity_poly.type
_entity_poly.pdbx_seq_one_letter_code
_entity_poly.pdbx_strand_id
1 'polypeptide(L)' 'MRQSGGTGQQRGTLGLKIGTPKEIFEGENRVAMTPESALQLQKLGHTCVIETGAGAAAGFDDAAYEA' A
#
# COMPACT_ATOMS: atom_id res chain seq x y z
N MET A 1 0.75 15.69 45.25
CA MET A 1 0.57 16.61 44.10
C MET A 1 0.63 15.77 42.83
N ARG A 2 -0.35 15.89 41.94
CA ARG A 2 -0.63 14.97 40.81
C ARG A 2 0.48 15.04 39.76
N GLN A 3 0.97 13.89 39.27
CA GLN A 3 1.70 13.83 38.01
C GLN A 3 0.67 13.99 36.89
N SER A 4 0.68 15.15 36.23
CA SER A 4 -0.13 15.43 35.05
C SER A 4 0.35 14.57 33.89
N GLY A 5 -0.56 13.74 33.37
CA GLY A 5 -0.31 12.85 32.26
C GLY A 5 0.16 13.58 31.01
N GLY A 6 1.29 13.11 30.47
CA GLY A 6 1.69 13.43 29.11
C GLY A 6 0.66 12.84 28.16
N THR A 7 -0.08 13.69 27.47
CA THR A 7 -0.83 13.33 26.28
C THR A 7 0.14 12.75 25.28
N GLY A 8 0.18 11.42 25.19
CA GLY A 8 0.93 10.69 24.18
C GLY A 8 0.40 11.08 22.82
N GLN A 9 1.06 12.04 22.18
CA GLN A 9 0.92 12.28 20.76
C GLN A 9 1.22 10.94 20.07
N GLN A 10 0.19 10.28 19.55
CA GLN A 10 0.30 9.13 18.68
C GLN A 10 1.20 9.57 17.52
N ARG A 11 2.49 9.26 17.59
CA ARG A 11 3.39 9.41 16.45
C ARG A 11 2.89 8.41 15.42
N GLY A 12 2.05 8.88 14.49
CA GLY A 12 1.65 8.10 13.33
C GLY A 12 2.92 7.49 12.75
N THR A 13 2.91 6.18 12.53
CA THR A 13 3.99 5.43 11.89
C THR A 13 4.52 6.26 10.72
N LEU A 14 5.83 6.45 10.61
CA LEU A 14 6.51 7.30 9.60
C LEU A 14 6.40 6.72 8.16
N GLY A 15 5.26 6.13 7.83
CA GLY A 15 4.95 5.49 6.56
C GLY A 15 4.12 6.39 5.65
N LEU A 16 4.53 6.49 4.38
CA LEU A 16 3.71 7.10 3.34
C LEU A 16 2.62 6.14 2.88
N LYS A 17 1.52 6.69 2.35
CA LYS A 17 0.51 5.93 1.60
C LYS A 17 0.84 5.99 0.11
N ILE A 18 0.99 4.84 -0.54
CA ILE A 18 1.39 4.72 -1.93
C ILE A 18 0.28 4.00 -2.70
N GLY A 19 -0.24 4.66 -3.74
CA GLY A 19 -1.37 4.18 -4.53
C GLY A 19 -0.93 3.53 -5.84
N THR A 20 -1.65 2.49 -6.29
CA THR A 20 -1.51 1.90 -7.63
C THR A 20 -2.88 1.84 -8.30
N PRO A 21 -3.19 2.78 -9.21
CA PRO A 21 -4.41 2.75 -10.01
C PRO A 21 -4.31 1.70 -11.12
N LYS A 22 -5.47 1.34 -11.68
CA LYS A 22 -5.55 0.49 -12.86
C LYS A 22 -5.11 1.27 -14.11
N GLU A 23 -4.32 0.62 -14.96
CA GLU A 23 -3.97 1.17 -16.28
C GLU A 23 -5.22 1.23 -17.18
N ILE A 24 -5.37 2.34 -17.90
CA ILE A 24 -6.53 2.61 -18.77
C ILE A 24 -6.20 2.59 -20.26
N PHE A 25 -4.90 2.49 -20.61
CA PHE A 25 -4.46 2.47 -21.99
C PHE A 25 -4.73 1.11 -22.63
N GLU A 26 -5.23 1.12 -23.86
CA GLU A 26 -5.60 -0.10 -24.56
C GLU A 26 -4.37 -0.98 -24.83
N GLY A 27 -4.43 -2.25 -24.42
CA GLY A 27 -3.33 -3.20 -24.56
C GLY A 27 -2.21 -3.06 -23.53
N GLU A 28 -2.32 -2.12 -22.57
CA GLU A 28 -1.39 -2.04 -21.45
C GLU A 28 -1.67 -3.15 -20.43
N ASN A 29 -0.68 -3.98 -20.17
CA ASN A 29 -0.79 -5.15 -19.28
C ASN A 29 0.13 -5.03 -18.06
N ARG A 30 0.88 -3.94 -17.90
CA ARG A 30 1.73 -3.73 -16.73
C ARG A 30 0.93 -3.21 -15.54
N VAL A 31 1.53 -3.31 -14.37
CA VAL A 31 1.04 -2.71 -13.12
C VAL A 31 2.21 -2.03 -12.41
N ALA A 32 1.98 -0.86 -11.81
CA ALA A 32 3.04 -0.08 -11.19
C ALA A 32 3.60 -0.72 -9.90
N MET A 33 2.81 -1.55 -9.22
CA MET A 33 3.18 -2.24 -7.99
C MET A 33 2.76 -3.70 -8.11
N THR A 34 3.70 -4.63 -7.98
CA THR A 34 3.43 -6.07 -7.91
C THR A 34 3.18 -6.48 -6.46
N PRO A 35 2.62 -7.67 -6.19
CA PRO A 35 2.48 -8.17 -4.83
C PRO A 35 3.80 -8.19 -4.04
N GLU A 36 4.90 -8.57 -4.71
CA GLU A 36 6.22 -8.58 -4.11
C GLU A 36 6.70 -7.16 -3.74
N SER A 37 6.55 -6.19 -4.63
CA SER A 37 6.99 -4.81 -4.33
C SER A 37 6.10 -4.15 -3.28
N ALA A 38 4.80 -4.47 -3.24
CA ALA A 38 3.90 -4.06 -2.16
C ALA A 38 4.40 -4.56 -0.80
N LEU A 39 4.74 -5.84 -0.69
CA LEU A 39 5.30 -6.43 0.53
C LEU A 39 6.62 -5.76 0.95
N GLN A 40 7.49 -5.44 -0.01
CA GLN A 40 8.74 -4.74 0.27
C GLN A 40 8.50 -3.32 0.80
N LEU A 41 7.58 -2.56 0.22
CA LEU A 41 7.20 -1.23 0.68
C LEU A 41 6.56 -1.26 2.08
N GLN A 42 5.74 -2.27 2.35
CA GLN A 42 5.17 -2.50 3.68
C GLN A 42 6.24 -2.79 4.73
N LYS A 43 7.27 -3.59 4.40
CA LYS A 43 8.43 -3.84 5.29
C LYS A 43 9.23 -2.58 5.60
N LEU A 44 9.24 -1.60 4.69
CA LEU A 44 9.82 -0.27 4.93
C LEU A 44 8.91 0.66 5.75
N GLY A 45 7.73 0.17 6.15
CA GLY A 45 6.77 0.88 6.98
C GLY A 45 5.75 1.70 6.20
N HIS A 46 5.67 1.56 4.87
CA HIS A 46 4.68 2.25 4.04
C HIS A 46 3.36 1.48 3.96
N THR A 47 2.28 2.18 3.62
CA THR A 47 0.98 1.58 3.35
C THR A 47 0.75 1.57 1.85
N CYS A 48 0.45 0.40 1.28
CA CYS A 48 0.10 0.27 -0.12
C CYS A 48 -1.43 0.25 -0.29
N VAL A 49 -1.92 0.97 -1.30
CA VAL A 49 -3.34 1.00 -1.68
C VAL A 49 -3.42 0.66 -3.16
N ILE A 50 -4.13 -0.41 -3.50
CA ILE A 50 -4.25 -0.91 -4.86
C ILE A 50 -5.70 -0.77 -5.29
N GLU A 51 -5.94 -0.23 -6.49
CA GLU A 51 -7.27 -0.25 -7.09
C GLU A 51 -7.66 -1.68 -7.47
N THR A 52 -8.88 -2.10 -7.15
CA THR A 52 -9.45 -3.41 -7.51
C THR A 52 -9.23 -3.70 -9.00
N GLY A 53 -8.55 -4.81 -9.30
CA GLY A 53 -8.26 -5.26 -10.66
C GLY A 53 -7.09 -4.55 -11.36
N ALA A 54 -6.31 -3.70 -10.68
CA ALA A 54 -5.13 -3.05 -11.26
C ALA A 54 -4.06 -4.05 -11.70
N GLY A 55 -3.92 -5.17 -10.98
CA GLY A 55 -2.96 -6.23 -11.29
C GLY A 55 -3.46 -7.28 -12.30
N ALA A 56 -4.75 -7.29 -12.65
CA ALA A 56 -5.37 -8.40 -13.36
C ALA A 56 -4.74 -8.66 -14.74
N ALA A 57 -4.51 -7.60 -15.52
CA ALA A 57 -3.87 -7.71 -16.83
C ALA A 57 -2.38 -8.13 -16.74
N ALA A 58 -1.74 -7.85 -15.60
CA ALA A 58 -0.39 -8.27 -15.29
C ALA A 58 -0.30 -9.70 -14.70
N GLY A 59 -1.44 -10.39 -14.53
CA GLY A 59 -1.50 -11.75 -13.99
C GLY A 59 -1.52 -11.83 -12.45
N PHE A 60 -1.89 -10.75 -11.77
CA PHE A 60 -2.02 -10.71 -10.30
C PHE A 60 -3.48 -10.48 -9.89
N ASP A 61 -4.06 -11.47 -9.20
CA ASP A 61 -5.37 -11.32 -8.56
C ASP A 61 -5.29 -10.37 -7.36
N ASP A 62 -6.39 -9.69 -7.02
CA ASP A 62 -6.44 -8.76 -5.89
C ASP A 62 -6.05 -9.44 -4.56
N ALA A 63 -6.41 -10.71 -4.39
CA ALA A 63 -6.05 -11.52 -3.22
C ALA A 63 -4.52 -11.66 -3.03
N ALA A 64 -3.73 -11.50 -4.08
CA ALA A 64 -2.27 -11.55 -3.98
C ALA A 64 -1.70 -10.34 -3.22
N TYR A 65 -2.42 -9.22 -3.15
CA TYR A 65 -2.01 -8.01 -2.42
C TYR A 65 -2.44 -7.99 -0.95
N GLU A 66 -3.27 -8.95 -0.52
CA GLU A 66 -3.77 -9.06 0.86
C GLU A 66 -2.87 -9.91 1.78
N ALA A 67 -1.80 -10.49 1.23
CA ALA A 67 -0.89 -11.44 1.89
C ALA A 67 0.18 -10.78 2.78
#